data_AF-A0A662SS85-F1
#
_entry.id   AF-A0A662SS85-F1
#
_cell.length_a   1.000
_cell.length_b   1.000
_cell.length_c   1.000
_cell.angle_alpha   90.00
_cell.angle_beta   90.00
_cell.angle_gamma   90.00
#
_symmetry.space_group_name_H-M   'P 1'
#
loop_
_entity.id
_entity.type
_entity.pdbx_description
1 polymer ?
#
loop_
_entity_poly.entity_id
_entity_poly.type
_entity_poly.pdbx_seq_one_letter_code
_entity_poly.pdbx_strand_id
1 'polypeptide(L)'
;MGEGGGWVTLSPYNYSPKQPSLARILLVLFIFATLTIYSVKYYLDNRPSKLEKRLYELGYPREGFIATKENSSVIIKYPDGSIVVKTGIHIEHYPVTAEKALLLARQHFAPINQKLKEYDLDIRFFIKEETLSEKVKGEQRYWCFEVWQDRGGTKLNTYNYVCVNRQTKAIVIESPFSISLG
;
A
#
# COMPACT_ATOMS: atom_id res chain seq x y z
N MET A 1 28.16 73.29 -50.60
CA MET A 1 29.45 72.64 -50.30
C MET A 1 29.27 71.95 -48.95
N GLY A 2 29.51 70.64 -48.88
CA GLY A 2 29.39 69.80 -47.66
C GLY A 2 27.99 69.20 -47.49
N GLU A 3 27.74 67.98 -47.98
CA GLU A 3 27.82 66.71 -47.22
C GLU A 3 26.59 66.55 -46.30
N GLY A 4 25.69 65.58 -46.49
CA GLY A 4 25.96 64.16 -46.64
C GLY A 4 25.45 63.48 -45.36
N GLY A 5 24.27 62.87 -45.40
CA GLY A 5 23.67 62.27 -44.21
C GLY A 5 22.39 61.52 -44.52
N GLY A 6 22.50 60.44 -45.29
CA GLY A 6 21.41 59.48 -45.46
C GLY A 6 21.10 58.81 -44.12
N TRP A 7 19.89 59.01 -43.61
CA TRP A 7 19.40 58.29 -42.44
C TRP A 7 19.13 56.84 -42.83
N VAL A 8 20.04 55.94 -42.47
CA VAL A 8 19.78 54.50 -42.50
C VAL A 8 18.81 54.18 -41.37
N THR A 9 17.54 54.01 -41.71
CA THR A 9 16.54 53.49 -40.77
C THR A 9 16.85 52.02 -40.52
N LEU A 10 17.48 51.71 -39.38
CA LEU A 10 17.60 50.34 -38.88
C LEU A 10 16.17 49.82 -38.65
N SER A 11 15.73 48.87 -39.48
CA SER A 11 14.46 48.17 -39.26
C SER A 11 14.47 47.56 -37.86
N PRO A 12 13.39 47.70 -37.07
CA PRO A 12 13.33 47.05 -35.78
C PRO A 12 13.32 45.55 -36.03
N TYR A 13 14.32 44.83 -35.51
CA TYR A 13 14.25 43.38 -35.40
C TYR A 13 13.03 43.06 -34.55
N ASN A 14 11.93 42.67 -35.21
CA ASN A 14 10.77 42.12 -34.55
C ASN A 14 11.20 40.80 -33.91
N TYR A 15 11.54 40.84 -32.62
CA TYR A 15 11.57 39.65 -31.79
C TYR A 15 10.13 39.15 -31.67
N SER A 16 9.72 38.29 -32.60
CA SER A 16 8.47 37.55 -32.49
C SER A 16 8.71 36.45 -31.45
N PRO A 17 8.12 36.51 -30.25
CA PRO A 17 8.20 35.39 -29.32
C PRO A 17 7.52 34.22 -30.02
N LYS A 18 8.30 33.20 -30.43
CA LYS A 18 7.75 31.96 -30.97
C LYS A 18 6.89 31.33 -29.89
N GLN A 19 5.58 31.58 -29.97
CA GLN A 19 4.62 30.95 -29.07
C GLN A 19 4.77 29.44 -29.23
N PRO A 20 4.99 28.70 -28.14
CA PRO A 20 5.13 27.26 -28.24
C PRO A 20 3.83 26.68 -28.80
N SER A 21 3.96 25.86 -29.84
CA SER A 21 2.78 25.22 -30.43
C SER A 21 2.10 24.34 -29.38
N LEU A 22 0.76 24.32 -29.40
CA LEU A 22 -0.04 23.51 -28.48
C LEU A 22 0.42 22.04 -28.47
N ALA A 23 0.83 21.50 -29.62
CA ALA A 23 1.40 20.17 -29.75
C ALA A 23 2.70 19.98 -28.94
N ARG A 24 3.60 20.98 -28.90
CA ARG A 24 4.82 20.93 -28.07
C ARG A 24 4.50 20.99 -26.58
N ILE A 25 3.52 21.81 -26.19
CA ILE A 25 3.07 21.90 -24.80
C ILE A 25 2.49 20.56 -24.35
N LEU A 26 1.60 19.97 -25.14
CA LEU A 26 1.00 18.66 -24.86
C LEU A 26 2.04 17.54 -24.80
N LEU A 27 3.02 17.55 -25.71
CA LEU A 27 4.09 16.56 -25.72
C LEU A 27 4.98 16.67 -24.47
N VAL A 28 5.33 17.88 -24.05
CA VAL A 28 6.09 18.11 -22.81
C VAL A 28 5.27 17.65 -21.60
N LEU A 29 3.98 17.99 -21.52
CA LEU A 29 3.10 17.53 -20.44
C LEU A 29 2.98 16.01 -20.39
N PHE A 30 2.86 15.35 -21.55
CA PHE A 30 2.80 13.89 -21.65
C PHE A 30 4.10 13.24 -21.17
N ILE A 31 5.25 13.77 -21.57
CA ILE A 31 6.57 13.31 -21.11
C ILE A 31 6.70 13.49 -19.60
N PHE A 32 6.33 14.66 -19.06
CA PHE A 32 6.39 14.90 -17.62
C PHE A 32 5.43 13.99 -16.83
N ALA A 33 4.20 13.80 -17.31
CA ALA A 33 3.23 12.93 -16.67
C ALA A 33 3.72 11.48 -16.65
N THR A 34 4.22 10.97 -17.78
CA THR A 34 4.77 9.61 -17.87
C THR A 34 6.00 9.43 -16.99
N LEU A 35 6.97 10.36 -17.01
CA LEU A 35 8.13 10.34 -16.10
C LEU A 35 7.71 10.37 -14.63
N THR A 36 6.70 11.16 -14.28
CA THR A 36 6.18 11.24 -12.91
C THR A 36 5.57 9.91 -12.49
N ILE A 37 4.73 9.30 -13.35
CA ILE A 37 4.14 7.98 -13.09
C ILE A 37 5.23 6.92 -12.91
N TYR A 38 6.23 6.90 -13.81
CA TYR A 38 7.36 5.96 -13.70
C TYR A 38 8.19 6.18 -12.45
N SER A 39 8.50 7.44 -12.11
CA SER A 39 9.27 7.78 -10.91
C SER A 39 8.53 7.42 -9.63
N VAL A 40 7.21 7.67 -9.58
CA VAL A 40 6.35 7.28 -8.46
C VAL A 40 6.28 5.76 -8.35
N LYS A 41 6.09 5.05 -9.47
CA LYS A 41 6.09 3.58 -9.49
C LYS A 41 7.43 3.02 -9.00
N TYR A 42 8.54 3.50 -9.55
CA TYR A 42 9.88 3.09 -9.14
C TYR A 42 10.15 3.36 -7.65
N TYR A 43 9.72 4.52 -7.14
CA TYR A 43 9.84 4.85 -5.72
C TYR A 43 8.99 3.91 -4.84
N LEU A 44 7.76 3.59 -5.25
CA LEU A 44 6.90 2.66 -4.53
C LEU A 44 7.45 1.23 -4.56
N ASP A 45 7.96 0.79 -5.71
CA ASP A 45 8.51 -0.56 -5.92
C ASP A 45 9.82 -0.78 -5.14
N ASN A 46 10.65 0.28 -4.94
CA ASN A 46 11.94 0.19 -4.25
C ASN A 46 11.92 0.66 -2.79
N ARG A 47 10.77 1.09 -2.27
CA ARG A 47 10.69 1.45 -0.85
C ARG A 47 10.80 0.17 -0.02
N PRO A 48 11.67 0.10 1.00
CA PRO A 48 11.69 -1.05 1.89
C PRO A 48 10.32 -1.20 2.54
N SER A 49 9.57 -2.21 2.08
CA SER A 49 8.21 -2.43 2.54
C SER A 49 8.28 -2.85 4.00
N LYS A 50 7.62 -2.10 4.89
CA LYS A 50 7.50 -2.49 6.31
C LYS A 50 6.89 -3.88 6.43
N LEU A 51 6.00 -4.22 5.51
CA LEU A 51 5.33 -5.50 5.43
C LEU A 51 6.29 -6.62 5.00
N GLU A 52 7.16 -6.37 4.02
CA GLU A 52 8.19 -7.32 3.59
C GLU A 52 9.19 -7.60 4.72
N LYS A 53 9.68 -6.54 5.38
CA LYS A 53 10.52 -6.69 6.57
C LYS A 53 9.81 -7.54 7.63
N ARG A 54 8.52 -7.29 7.86
CA ARG A 54 7.74 -8.02 8.85
C ARG A 54 7.48 -9.48 8.45
N LEU A 55 7.23 -9.76 7.17
CA LEU A 55 7.14 -11.12 6.64
C LEU A 55 8.45 -11.87 6.84
N TYR A 56 9.58 -11.22 6.56
CA TYR A 56 10.90 -11.80 6.80
C TYR A 56 11.12 -12.15 8.30
N GLU A 57 10.71 -11.26 9.22
CA GLU A 57 10.72 -11.53 10.67
C GLU A 57 9.81 -12.72 11.08
N LEU A 58 8.74 -12.99 10.31
CA LEU A 58 7.85 -14.14 10.49
C LEU A 58 8.37 -15.42 9.81
N GLY A 59 9.58 -15.38 9.25
CA GLY A 59 10.24 -16.53 8.62
C GLY A 59 9.81 -16.79 7.18
N TYR A 60 9.29 -15.78 6.47
CA TYR A 60 9.05 -15.86 5.03
C TYR A 60 10.34 -15.53 4.26
N PRO A 61 10.59 -16.19 3.13
CA PRO A 61 11.76 -15.89 2.30
C PRO A 61 11.62 -14.52 1.63
N ARG A 62 12.74 -13.92 1.22
CA ARG A 62 12.71 -12.73 0.36
C ARG A 62 12.47 -13.08 -1.11
N GLU A 63 12.92 -14.25 -1.54
CA GLU A 63 12.81 -14.73 -2.93
C GLU A 63 12.55 -16.25 -2.95
N GLY A 64 11.93 -16.74 -4.02
CA GLY A 64 11.68 -18.18 -4.22
C GLY A 64 10.61 -18.74 -3.28
N PHE A 65 10.94 -19.79 -2.52
CA PHE A 65 10.08 -20.36 -1.48
C PHE A 65 10.92 -21.08 -0.42
N ILE A 66 10.36 -21.24 0.78
CA ILE A 66 10.91 -22.12 1.82
C ILE A 66 9.88 -23.20 2.11
N ALA A 67 10.32 -24.45 2.07
CA ALA A 67 9.51 -25.59 2.49
C ALA A 67 10.00 -26.07 3.87
N THR A 68 9.11 -26.10 4.84
CA THR A 68 9.39 -26.54 6.21
C THR A 68 8.46 -27.66 6.60
N LYS A 69 9.00 -28.69 7.25
CA LYS A 69 8.19 -29.76 7.84
C LYS A 69 7.76 -29.35 9.24
N GLU A 70 6.45 -29.27 9.46
CA GLU A 70 5.84 -29.03 10.76
C GLU A 70 4.95 -30.22 11.09
N ASN A 71 5.35 -31.02 12.09
CA ASN A 71 4.69 -32.27 12.45
C ASN A 71 4.55 -33.24 11.26
N SER A 72 3.31 -33.61 10.91
CA SER A 72 2.94 -34.44 9.77
C SER A 72 2.66 -33.65 8.48
N SER A 73 2.92 -32.34 8.49
CA SER A 73 2.61 -31.44 7.39
C SER A 73 3.86 -30.80 6.80
N VAL A 74 3.82 -30.50 5.51
CA VAL A 74 4.83 -29.68 4.83
C VAL A 74 4.18 -28.33 4.52
N ILE A 75 4.80 -27.25 4.99
CA ILE A 75 4.36 -25.88 4.73
C ILE A 75 5.33 -25.23 3.76
N ILE A 76 4.81 -24.76 2.65
CA ILE A 76 5.55 -24.00 1.64
C ILE A 76 5.18 -22.52 1.83
N LYS A 77 6.17 -21.69 2.15
CA LYS A 77 6.03 -20.24 2.34
C LYS A 77 6.63 -19.49 1.15
N TYR A 78 5.86 -18.54 0.61
CA TYR A 78 6.27 -17.66 -0.49
C TYR A 78 6.54 -16.23 -0.01
N PRO A 79 7.36 -15.43 -0.71
CA PRO A 79 7.78 -14.10 -0.26
C PRO A 79 6.65 -13.10 0.00
N ASP A 80 5.51 -13.26 -0.67
CA ASP A 80 4.34 -12.41 -0.53
C ASP A 80 3.46 -12.75 0.70
N GLY A 81 3.82 -13.80 1.44
CA GLY A 81 3.02 -14.30 2.55
C GLY A 81 1.94 -15.30 2.15
N SER A 82 1.85 -15.72 0.89
CA SER A 82 1.01 -16.87 0.55
C SER A 82 1.66 -18.17 1.04
N ILE A 83 0.82 -19.17 1.37
CA ILE A 83 1.32 -20.49 1.77
C ILE A 83 0.54 -21.63 1.12
N VAL A 84 1.21 -22.78 1.03
CA VAL A 84 0.59 -24.07 0.71
C VAL A 84 0.91 -25.03 1.85
N VAL A 85 -0.11 -25.73 2.35
CA VAL A 85 0.05 -26.73 3.41
C VAL A 85 -0.32 -28.08 2.84
N LYS A 86 0.60 -29.04 2.93
CA LYS A 86 0.37 -30.43 2.52
C LYS A 86 0.37 -31.34 3.74
N THR A 87 -0.71 -32.08 3.95
CA THR A 87 -0.85 -33.04 5.06
C THR A 87 -1.26 -34.40 4.47
N GLY A 88 -0.33 -35.36 4.47
CA GLY A 88 -0.53 -36.64 3.78
C GLY A 88 -0.79 -36.43 2.28
N ILE A 89 -2.01 -36.77 1.83
CA ILE A 89 -2.49 -36.56 0.46
C ILE A 89 -3.23 -35.23 0.26
N HIS A 90 -3.62 -34.56 1.34
CA HIS A 90 -4.40 -33.32 1.28
C HIS A 90 -3.49 -32.10 1.04
N ILE A 91 -3.94 -31.17 0.20
CA ILE A 91 -3.23 -29.92 -0.11
C ILE A 91 -4.19 -28.76 0.07
N GLU A 92 -3.82 -27.83 0.94
CA GLU A 92 -4.54 -26.60 1.22
C GLU A 92 -3.77 -25.40 0.68
N HIS A 93 -4.49 -24.51 0.00
CA HIS A 93 -3.93 -23.28 -0.55
C HIS A 93 -4.46 -22.07 0.23
N TYR A 94 -3.53 -21.23 0.67
CA TYR A 94 -3.83 -19.98 1.37
C TYR A 94 -3.25 -18.81 0.54
N PRO A 95 -3.96 -18.39 -0.51
CA PRO A 95 -3.43 -17.47 -1.53
C PRO A 95 -3.47 -15.99 -1.12
N VAL A 96 -4.07 -15.64 0.03
CA VAL A 96 -4.14 -14.24 0.45
C VAL A 96 -2.76 -13.82 1.00
N THR A 97 -2.09 -12.98 0.20
CA THR A 97 -0.82 -12.33 0.55
C THR A 97 -1.00 -11.36 1.71
N ALA A 98 0.09 -11.01 2.39
CA ALA A 98 0.03 -10.02 3.46
C ALA A 98 -0.44 -8.65 2.94
N GLU A 99 -0.01 -8.26 1.73
CA GLU A 99 -0.38 -6.99 1.11
C GLU A 99 -1.88 -6.95 0.81
N LYS A 100 -2.41 -8.05 0.27
CA LYS A 100 -3.84 -8.19 0.01
C LYS A 100 -4.64 -8.16 1.30
N ALA A 101 -4.16 -8.82 2.36
CA ALA A 101 -4.79 -8.75 3.68
C ALA A 101 -4.80 -7.34 4.24
N LEU A 102 -3.70 -6.59 4.13
CA LEU A 102 -3.61 -5.20 4.56
C LEU A 102 -4.58 -4.31 3.80
N LEU A 103 -4.70 -4.50 2.48
CA LEU A 103 -5.67 -3.77 1.66
C LEU A 103 -7.11 -4.03 2.12
N LEU A 104 -7.47 -5.30 2.32
CA LEU A 104 -8.80 -5.70 2.79
C LEU A 104 -9.09 -5.12 4.18
N ALA A 105 -8.10 -5.16 5.08
CA ALA A 105 -8.20 -4.57 6.41
C ALA A 105 -8.43 -3.04 6.35
N ARG A 106 -7.69 -2.32 5.50
CA ARG A 106 -7.89 -0.87 5.29
C ARG A 106 -9.28 -0.56 4.71
N GLN A 107 -9.72 -1.35 3.73
CA GLN A 107 -11.04 -1.21 3.12
C GLN A 107 -12.16 -1.42 4.13
N HIS A 108 -12.00 -2.32 5.10
CA HIS A 108 -12.98 -2.55 6.16
C HIS A 108 -13.28 -1.29 7.00
N PHE A 109 -12.24 -0.50 7.33
CA PHE A 109 -12.39 0.72 8.13
C PHE A 109 -12.69 1.99 7.30
N ALA A 110 -12.58 1.93 5.97
CA ALA A 110 -12.82 3.09 5.12
C ALA A 110 -14.24 3.67 5.26
N PRO A 111 -15.33 2.87 5.25
CA PRO A 111 -16.69 3.37 5.46
C PRO A 111 -16.90 3.95 6.86
N ILE A 112 -16.27 3.37 7.89
CA ILE A 112 -16.37 3.85 9.28
C ILE A 112 -15.72 5.24 9.38
N ASN A 113 -14.51 5.38 8.87
CA ASN A 113 -13.80 6.66 8.84
C ASN A 113 -14.53 7.72 8.03
N GLN A 114 -15.18 7.34 6.93
CA GLN A 114 -15.99 8.25 6.15
C GLN A 114 -17.16 8.80 6.99
N LYS A 115 -17.90 7.93 7.68
CA LYS A 115 -19.00 8.37 8.57
C LYS A 115 -18.50 9.28 9.68
N LEU A 116 -17.40 8.94 10.35
CA LEU A 116 -16.83 9.78 11.41
C LEU A 116 -16.51 11.19 10.90
N LYS A 117 -15.95 11.27 9.69
CA LYS A 117 -15.69 12.55 9.03
C LYS A 117 -16.97 13.32 8.67
N GLU A 118 -18.02 12.63 8.22
CA GLU A 118 -19.33 13.24 7.93
C GLU A 118 -19.98 13.85 9.19
N TYR A 119 -19.72 13.28 10.37
CA TYR A 119 -20.16 13.81 11.67
C TYR A 119 -19.18 14.82 12.31
N ASP A 120 -18.16 15.26 11.59
CA ASP A 120 -17.10 16.16 12.09
C ASP A 120 -16.42 15.66 13.38
N LEU A 121 -16.33 14.33 13.51
CA LEU A 121 -15.61 13.70 14.61
C LEU A 121 -14.13 13.59 14.24
N ASP A 122 -13.27 14.20 15.05
CA ASP A 122 -11.82 14.10 14.93
C ASP A 122 -11.29 12.76 15.45
N ILE A 123 -11.79 11.68 14.82
CA ILE A 123 -11.45 10.29 15.12
C ILE A 123 -11.24 9.55 13.80
N ARG A 124 -10.14 8.81 13.70
CA ARG A 124 -9.85 7.95 12.54
C ARG A 124 -9.24 6.63 12.97
N PHE A 125 -9.78 5.53 12.46
CA PHE A 125 -9.16 4.22 12.60
C PHE A 125 -8.16 3.96 11.48
N PHE A 126 -7.01 3.39 11.83
CA PHE A 126 -5.99 2.98 10.86
C PHE A 126 -5.33 1.67 11.27
N ILE A 127 -4.80 0.97 10.27
CA ILE A 127 -4.15 -0.32 10.45
C ILE A 127 -2.64 -0.13 10.52
N LYS A 128 -2.02 -0.70 11.56
CA LYS A 128 -0.57 -0.61 11.76
C LYS A 128 0.13 -1.78 11.08
N GLU A 129 0.58 -1.59 9.84
CA GLU A 129 1.10 -2.68 8.98
C GLU A 129 2.32 -3.42 9.57
N GLU A 130 3.17 -2.74 10.34
CA GLU A 130 4.31 -3.37 11.02
C GLU A 130 3.91 -4.39 12.12
N THR A 131 2.63 -4.44 12.51
CA THR A 131 2.11 -5.37 13.53
C THR A 131 1.56 -6.66 12.95
N LEU A 132 1.76 -6.90 11.64
CA LEU A 132 1.36 -8.14 10.98
C LEU A 132 1.77 -9.35 11.82
N SER A 133 0.81 -10.23 12.08
CA SER A 133 1.00 -11.49 12.79
C SER A 133 0.19 -12.61 12.14
N GLU A 134 0.65 -13.84 12.36
CA GLU A 134 -0.06 -15.05 11.96
C GLU A 134 -0.93 -15.54 13.11
N LYS A 135 -2.17 -15.91 12.81
CA LYS A 135 -3.04 -16.59 13.77
C LYS A 135 -3.62 -17.85 13.16
N VAL A 136 -3.67 -18.92 13.95
CA VAL A 136 -4.31 -20.18 13.60
C VAL A 136 -5.47 -20.41 14.57
N LYS A 137 -6.66 -20.67 14.05
CA LYS A 137 -7.88 -20.97 14.83
C LYS A 137 -8.57 -22.17 14.21
N GLY A 138 -8.36 -23.34 14.82
CA GLY A 138 -8.71 -24.62 14.18
C GLY A 138 -7.92 -24.80 12.88
N GLU A 139 -8.61 -25.13 11.80
CA GLU A 139 -8.02 -25.27 10.46
C GLU A 139 -7.85 -23.93 9.73
N GLN A 140 -8.40 -22.85 10.29
CA GLN A 140 -8.38 -21.55 9.62
C GLN A 140 -7.13 -20.76 10.00
N ARG A 141 -6.50 -20.14 8.99
CA ARG A 141 -5.31 -19.31 9.13
C ARG A 141 -5.62 -17.86 8.77
N TYR A 142 -5.06 -16.93 9.55
CA TYR A 142 -5.36 -15.51 9.43
C TYR A 142 -4.10 -14.66 9.37
N TRP A 143 -4.19 -13.57 8.63
CA TRP A 143 -3.30 -12.41 8.74
C TRP A 143 -3.94 -11.38 9.65
N CYS A 144 -3.32 -11.08 10.79
CA CYS A 144 -3.85 -10.16 11.77
C CYS A 144 -2.99 -8.89 11.86
N PHE A 145 -3.65 -7.74 12.04
CA PHE A 145 -3.00 -6.44 12.24
C PHE A 145 -3.66 -5.72 13.40
N GLU A 146 -2.88 -4.95 14.16
CA GLU A 146 -3.42 -4.05 15.17
C GLU A 146 -4.19 -2.89 14.53
N VAL A 147 -5.33 -2.60 15.14
CA VAL A 147 -6.17 -1.45 14.82
C VAL A 147 -5.83 -0.32 15.79
N TRP A 148 -5.49 0.83 15.24
CA TRP A 148 -5.14 2.03 15.97
C TRP A 148 -6.16 3.12 15.69
N GLN A 149 -6.33 4.02 16.65
CA GLN A 149 -7.19 5.18 16.56
C GLN A 149 -6.35 6.45 16.63
N ASP A 150 -6.57 7.37 15.72
CA ASP A 150 -6.08 8.75 15.78
C ASP A 150 -7.22 9.63 16.28
N ARG A 151 -6.98 10.43 17.33
CA ARG A 151 -7.93 11.40 17.87
C ARG A 151 -7.22 12.73 18.05
N GLY A 152 -7.49 13.70 17.18
CA GLY A 152 -6.82 15.01 17.20
C GLY A 152 -5.30 14.94 17.20
N GLY A 153 -4.74 14.04 16.40
CA GLY A 153 -3.30 13.82 16.28
C GLY A 153 -2.71 12.88 17.35
N THR A 154 -3.50 12.48 18.35
CA THR A 154 -3.08 11.50 19.35
C THR A 154 -3.38 10.09 18.87
N LYS A 155 -2.34 9.27 18.70
CA LYS A 155 -2.46 7.87 18.24
C LYS A 155 -2.53 6.92 19.43
N LEU A 156 -3.64 6.19 19.53
CA LEU A 156 -3.93 5.23 20.58
C LEU A 156 -4.08 3.82 19.98
N ASN A 157 -3.49 2.83 20.64
CA ASN A 157 -3.78 1.44 20.32
C ASN A 157 -5.17 1.09 20.85
N THR A 158 -6.05 0.55 20.01
CA THR A 158 -7.39 0.12 20.43
C THR A 158 -7.37 -1.25 21.12
N TYR A 159 -6.20 -1.89 21.15
CA TYR A 159 -5.97 -3.29 21.51
C TYR A 159 -6.66 -4.30 20.60
N ASN A 160 -7.46 -3.87 19.64
CA ASN A 160 -8.16 -4.77 18.72
C ASN A 160 -7.25 -5.18 17.56
N TYR A 161 -7.48 -6.39 17.08
CA TYR A 161 -6.89 -6.92 15.86
C TYR A 161 -7.95 -7.04 14.78
N VAL A 162 -7.57 -6.69 13.54
CA VAL A 162 -8.32 -7.06 12.35
C VAL A 162 -7.61 -8.23 11.70
N CYS A 163 -8.32 -9.35 11.57
CA CYS A 163 -7.81 -10.61 11.07
C CYS A 163 -8.49 -10.97 9.77
N VAL A 164 -7.70 -11.18 8.71
CA VAL A 164 -8.17 -11.57 7.38
C VAL A 164 -7.86 -13.05 7.17
N ASN A 165 -8.91 -13.82 6.88
CA ASN A 165 -8.79 -15.24 6.57
C ASN A 165 -7.97 -15.44 5.30
N ARG A 166 -6.95 -16.29 5.38
CA ARG A 166 -5.95 -16.46 4.31
C ARG A 166 -6.45 -17.26 3.11
N GLN A 167 -7.61 -17.89 3.23
CA GLN A 167 -8.25 -18.67 2.18
C GLN A 167 -9.49 -17.97 1.64
N THR A 168 -10.40 -17.55 2.53
CA THR A 168 -11.72 -17.01 2.16
C THR A 168 -11.76 -15.49 2.01
N LYS A 169 -10.74 -14.77 2.47
CA LYS A 169 -10.70 -13.30 2.57
C LYS A 169 -11.69 -12.70 3.57
N ALA A 170 -12.41 -13.53 4.33
CA ALA A 170 -13.30 -13.07 5.38
C ALA A 170 -12.53 -12.25 6.43
N ILE A 171 -13.16 -11.20 6.94
CA ILE A 171 -12.56 -10.29 7.93
C ILE A 171 -13.24 -10.53 9.28
N VAL A 172 -12.44 -10.67 10.32
CA VAL A 172 -12.88 -10.80 11.71
C VAL A 172 -12.17 -9.74 12.53
N ILE A 173 -12.91 -9.03 13.38
CA ILE A 173 -12.31 -8.17 14.40
C ILE A 173 -12.26 -8.97 15.69
N GLU A 174 -11.08 -9.02 16.30
CA GLU A 174 -10.88 -9.66 17.59
C GLU A 174 -10.45 -8.61 18.61
N SER A 175 -11.07 -8.64 19.78
CA SER A 175 -10.60 -7.90 20.94
C SER A 175 -9.95 -8.87 21.92
N PRO A 176 -8.79 -8.54 22.52
CA PRO A 176 -8.21 -9.31 23.62
C PRO A 176 -9.10 -9.25 24.87
N PHE A 177 -10.02 -8.28 24.94
CA PHE A 177 -11.03 -8.20 25.98
C PHE A 177 -12.30 -8.91 25.51
N SER A 178 -12.51 -10.14 25.99
CA SER A 178 -13.85 -10.72 25.98
C SER A 178 -14.68 -9.94 27.01
N ILE A 179 -15.44 -8.95 26.55
CA ILE A 179 -16.49 -8.39 27.41
C ILE A 179 -17.60 -9.45 27.46
N SER A 180 -17.49 -10.35 28.45
CA SER A 180 -18.62 -11.12 28.95
C SER A 180 -19.60 -10.11 29.55
N LEU A 181 -20.54 -9.61 28.75
CA LEU A 181 -21.73 -8.97 29.28
C LEU A 181 -22.58 -10.09 29.90
N GLY A 182 -22.40 -10.29 31.21
CA GLY A 182 -23.33 -11.03 32.06
C GLY A 182 -24.59 -10.22 32.33
#